data_AF-A0A653TC65-F1
#
_entry.id   AF-A0A653TC65-F1
#
_cell.length_a   1.000
_cell.length_b   1.000
_cell.length_c   1.000
_cell.angle_alpha   90.00
_cell.angle_beta   90.00
_cell.angle_gamma   90.00
#
_symmetry.space_group_name_H-M   'P 1'
#
loop_
_entity.id
_entity.type
_entity.pdbx_description
1 polymer ?
#
loop_
_entity_poly.entity_id
_entity_poly.type
_entity_poly.pdbx_seq_one_letter_code
_entity_poly.pdbx_strand_id
1 'polypeptide(L)'
;MMTRLRAFLRQVAADPRALLGLAVVALLVVAAVGDLPRRLGQLVPEDPVATTTPAVAPVRTGPAPVPTGLTSTVTRANTRLSACTPGIERLSRCGRAPALGPGPWIGSSGVSIDSLEGRVAIVFVFSGSCVECRRESRYLRAWQAAYDDLAIVGVHAPQFSFETDDTEVEQTVADLSLGFPVLMDDARTTMDRYRTAVRPTTYLIDRSGTVRAITIGDHGSQRLERQVRKLLTEDGSTSALPRPVGRLDDGGDAPRGTPPQIVLGSAVGAHYDAEVDGIIGREQLYRLAKRPRPGTASIGGRWRVDPESAVPKARAVGRVTFGARRAYVLVGGRGSLEVTTSEGVSRRIPVRGGPDFVQVYAAPTADRETLTIRYRGQLEVFSYAFG
;
A
#
# COMPACT_ATOMS: atom_id res chain seq x y z
N MET A 1 -26.95 32.88 50.30
CA MET A 1 -26.46 31.69 49.55
C MET A 1 -27.05 30.37 50.11
N MET A 2 -27.04 30.15 51.43
CA MET A 2 -27.58 28.92 52.05
C MET A 2 -29.08 28.68 51.84
N THR A 3 -29.90 29.73 51.69
CA THR A 3 -31.36 29.61 51.50
C THR A 3 -31.72 29.07 50.10
N ARG A 4 -30.94 29.41 49.06
CA ARG A 4 -31.15 28.92 47.69
C ARG A 4 -30.73 27.46 47.53
N LEU A 5 -29.67 27.03 48.23
CA LEU A 5 -29.22 25.64 48.25
C LEU A 5 -30.25 24.71 48.92
N ARG A 6 -30.87 25.15 50.03
CA ARG A 6 -31.93 24.38 50.71
C ARG A 6 -33.20 24.24 49.86
N ALA A 7 -33.56 25.25 49.08
CA ALA A 7 -34.69 25.19 48.17
C ALA A 7 -34.42 24.22 47.00
N PHE A 8 -33.23 24.29 46.40
CA PHE A 8 -32.80 23.39 45.33
C PHE A 8 -32.76 21.92 45.79
N LEU A 9 -32.21 21.64 46.99
CA LEU A 9 -32.15 20.28 47.54
C LEU A 9 -33.55 19.71 47.84
N ARG A 10 -34.50 20.54 48.28
CA ARG A 10 -35.90 20.09 48.46
C ARG A 10 -36.58 19.78 47.13
N GLN A 11 -36.25 20.52 46.07
CA GLN A 11 -36.81 20.32 44.74
C GLN A 11 -36.26 19.04 44.07
N VAL A 12 -34.97 18.74 44.27
CA VAL A 12 -34.34 17.48 43.82
C VAL A 12 -34.86 16.26 44.60
N ALA A 13 -35.15 16.40 45.90
CA ALA A 13 -35.68 15.31 46.71
C ALA A 13 -37.17 14.97 46.45
N ALA A 14 -37.91 15.86 45.78
CA ALA A 14 -39.32 15.66 45.45
C ALA A 14 -39.55 15.05 44.05
N ASP A 15 -38.51 14.97 43.21
CA ASP A 15 -38.61 14.39 41.87
C ASP A 15 -38.09 12.93 41.86
N PRO A 16 -38.97 11.94 41.65
CA PRO A 16 -38.57 10.53 41.63
C PRO A 16 -37.55 10.21 40.54
N ARG A 17 -37.46 10.99 39.45
CA ARG A 17 -36.45 10.79 38.39
C ARG A 17 -35.07 11.32 38.78
N ALA A 18 -35.03 12.40 39.56
CA ALA A 18 -33.77 12.97 40.07
C ALA A 18 -33.15 12.07 41.15
N LEU A 19 -34.00 11.46 41.99
CA LEU A 19 -33.57 10.44 42.97
C LEU A 19 -33.03 9.18 42.30
N LEU A 20 -33.64 8.73 41.20
CA LEU A 20 -33.13 7.60 40.40
C LEU A 20 -31.76 7.91 39.80
N GLY A 21 -31.57 9.13 39.28
CA GLY A 21 -30.30 9.59 38.74
C GLY A 21 -29.18 9.65 39.79
N LEU A 22 -29.48 10.15 40.99
CA LEU A 22 -28.53 10.20 42.11
C LEU A 22 -28.16 8.80 42.62
N ALA A 23 -29.12 7.87 42.66
CA ALA A 23 -28.87 6.47 43.02
C ALA A 23 -27.98 5.77 42.00
N VAL A 24 -28.18 5.98 40.69
CA VAL A 24 -27.35 5.41 39.63
C VAL A 24 -25.92 5.97 39.68
N VAL A 25 -25.75 7.28 39.90
CA VAL A 25 -24.42 7.89 40.05
C VAL A 25 -23.71 7.37 41.30
N ALA A 26 -24.42 7.23 42.43
CA ALA A 26 -23.85 6.62 43.64
C ALA A 26 -23.46 5.16 43.42
N LEU A 27 -24.27 4.37 42.68
CA LEU A 27 -23.97 2.98 42.35
C LEU A 27 -22.72 2.86 41.45
N LEU A 28 -22.58 3.75 40.46
CA LEU A 28 -21.43 3.78 39.56
C LEU A 28 -20.15 4.19 40.29
N VAL A 29 -20.22 5.12 41.24
CA VAL A 29 -19.08 5.50 42.08
C VAL A 29 -18.68 4.37 43.03
N VAL A 30 -19.63 3.64 43.62
CA VAL A 30 -19.34 2.45 44.44
C VAL A 30 -18.74 1.33 43.60
N ALA A 31 -19.17 1.14 42.35
CA ALA A 31 -18.60 0.16 41.43
C ALA A 31 -17.18 0.54 40.92
N ALA A 32 -16.85 1.83 40.88
CA ALA A 32 -15.53 2.31 40.47
C ALA A 32 -14.49 2.30 41.61
N VAL A 33 -14.94 2.40 42.87
CA VAL A 33 -14.08 2.40 44.06
C VAL A 33 -14.00 1.00 44.71
N GLY A 34 -15.00 0.14 44.50
CA GLY A 34 -15.02 -1.24 44.94
C GLY A 34 -14.50 -2.20 43.86
N ASP A 35 -13.59 -3.10 44.25
CA ASP A 35 -12.98 -4.14 43.38
C ASP A 35 -13.97 -5.29 43.05
N LEU A 36 -15.17 -4.93 42.60
CA LEU A 36 -16.29 -5.83 42.33
C LEU A 36 -16.03 -6.82 41.16
N PRO A 37 -15.30 -6.45 40.08
CA PRO A 37 -14.95 -7.40 39.02
C PRO A 37 -14.06 -8.55 39.52
N ARG A 38 -13.18 -8.30 40.50
CA ARG A 38 -12.32 -9.35 41.10
C ARG A 38 -13.09 -10.28 42.03
N ARG A 39 -14.09 -9.78 42.75
CA ARG A 39 -14.89 -10.61 43.68
C ARG A 39 -15.92 -11.49 42.97
N LEU A 40 -16.41 -11.07 41.81
CA LEU A 40 -17.30 -11.90 40.97
C LEU A 40 -16.57 -13.06 40.28
N GLY A 41 -15.26 -12.95 40.05
CA GLY A 41 -14.45 -14.04 39.49
C GLY A 41 -14.17 -15.20 40.46
N GLN A 42 -14.49 -15.06 41.75
CA GLN A 42 -14.22 -16.08 42.79
C GLN A 42 -15.43 -16.98 43.12
N LEU A 43 -16.55 -16.80 42.43
CA LEU A 43 -17.79 -17.56 42.66
C LEU A 43 -18.10 -18.60 41.57
N VAL A 44 -17.18 -18.78 40.61
CA VAL A 44 -17.28 -19.86 39.61
C VAL A 44 -16.51 -21.07 40.16
N PRO A 45 -17.16 -22.23 40.40
CA PRO A 45 -16.46 -23.45 40.77
C PRO A 45 -15.55 -23.86 39.61
N GLU A 46 -14.25 -24.02 39.86
CA GLU A 46 -13.35 -24.66 38.89
C GLU A 46 -13.62 -26.16 38.88
N ASP A 47 -14.40 -26.63 37.92
CA ASP A 47 -14.36 -28.04 37.52
C ASP A 47 -12.99 -28.32 36.88
N PRO A 48 -12.29 -29.41 37.26
CA PRO A 48 -11.04 -29.79 36.61
C PRO A 48 -11.35 -30.29 35.19
N VAL A 49 -11.36 -29.38 34.22
CA VAL A 49 -11.33 -29.76 32.81
C VAL A 49 -9.97 -30.40 32.56
N ALA A 50 -9.99 -31.71 32.34
CA ALA A 50 -8.86 -32.48 31.89
C ALA A 50 -8.19 -31.76 30.72
N THR A 51 -6.95 -31.32 30.93
CA THR A 51 -6.09 -30.72 29.90
C THR A 51 -5.72 -31.79 28.89
N THR A 52 -6.64 -32.10 27.99
CA THR A 52 -6.27 -32.76 26.74
C THR A 52 -5.64 -31.66 25.90
N THR A 53 -4.32 -31.56 25.97
CA THR A 53 -3.53 -30.78 25.03
C THR A 53 -4.02 -31.11 23.63
N PRO A 54 -4.56 -30.17 22.84
CA PRO A 54 -4.85 -30.45 21.46
C PRO A 54 -3.51 -30.83 20.84
N ALA A 55 -3.40 -32.08 20.38
CA ALA A 55 -2.26 -32.52 19.62
C ALA A 55 -2.07 -31.51 18.48
N VAL A 56 -0.97 -30.78 18.53
CA VAL A 56 -0.52 -29.94 17.42
C VAL A 56 -0.42 -30.90 16.24
N ALA A 57 -1.34 -30.77 15.28
CA ALA A 57 -1.29 -31.55 14.07
C ALA A 57 0.12 -31.36 13.48
N PRO A 58 0.82 -32.45 13.10
CA PRO A 58 2.14 -32.31 12.52
C PRO A 58 2.03 -31.35 11.34
N VAL A 59 2.86 -30.30 11.38
CA VAL A 59 3.09 -29.42 10.23
C VAL A 59 3.43 -30.36 9.08
N ARG A 60 2.52 -30.46 8.10
CA ARG A 60 2.80 -31.20 6.87
C ARG A 60 4.06 -30.58 6.27
N THR A 61 5.18 -31.26 6.38
CA THR A 61 6.40 -31.04 5.60
C THR A 61 6.15 -31.51 4.16
N GLY A 62 5.15 -30.93 3.53
CA GLY A 62 5.09 -30.86 2.07
C GLY A 62 5.97 -29.70 1.61
N PRO A 63 6.42 -29.68 0.35
CA PRO A 63 7.05 -28.49 -0.21
C PRO A 63 6.13 -27.30 0.07
N ALA A 64 6.68 -26.25 0.69
CA ALA A 64 5.95 -25.01 0.92
C ALA A 64 5.31 -24.57 -0.40
N PRO A 65 4.03 -24.15 -0.42
CA PRO A 65 3.46 -23.54 -1.60
C PRO A 65 4.40 -22.40 -2.01
N VAL A 66 4.87 -22.42 -3.27
CA VAL A 66 5.56 -21.28 -3.85
C VAL A 66 4.68 -20.06 -3.56
N PRO A 67 5.20 -18.98 -2.93
CA PRO A 67 4.37 -17.83 -2.63
C PRO A 67 3.78 -17.35 -3.95
N THR A 68 2.49 -17.56 -4.14
CA THR A 68 1.78 -17.11 -5.35
C THR A 68 1.68 -15.59 -5.39
N GLY A 69 2.23 -14.87 -4.41
CA GLY A 69 2.07 -13.43 -4.23
C GLY A 69 0.61 -13.00 -4.00
N LEU A 70 -0.34 -13.94 -4.04
CA LEU A 70 -1.76 -13.70 -3.83
C LEU A 70 -2.09 -13.72 -2.34
N THR A 71 -3.06 -12.90 -1.95
CA THR A 71 -3.56 -12.84 -0.58
C THR A 71 -4.35 -14.10 -0.20
N SER A 72 -4.54 -14.33 1.10
CA SER A 72 -5.25 -15.50 1.63
C SER A 72 -6.78 -15.44 1.50
N THR A 73 -7.34 -14.31 1.07
CA THR A 73 -8.79 -14.11 0.90
C THR A 73 -9.30 -14.90 -0.31
N VAL A 74 -9.84 -16.10 -0.08
CA VAL A 74 -10.33 -17.00 -1.14
C VAL A 74 -11.86 -17.05 -1.14
N THR A 75 -12.44 -16.87 -2.33
CA THR A 75 -13.87 -17.01 -2.62
C THR A 75 -14.07 -17.97 -3.81
N ARG A 76 -15.31 -18.37 -4.07
CA ARG A 76 -15.63 -19.19 -5.27
C ARG A 76 -15.25 -18.46 -6.57
N ALA A 77 -15.36 -17.14 -6.60
CA ALA A 77 -15.09 -16.32 -7.78
C ALA A 77 -13.59 -16.19 -8.09
N ASN A 78 -12.71 -16.29 -7.08
CA ASN A 78 -11.27 -16.00 -7.25
C ASN A 78 -10.32 -17.17 -6.91
N THR A 79 -10.86 -18.31 -6.48
CA THR A 79 -10.05 -19.47 -6.08
C THR A 79 -9.12 -19.96 -7.19
N ARG A 80 -9.56 -19.88 -8.46
CA ARG A 80 -8.80 -20.33 -9.63
C ARG A 80 -7.61 -19.44 -9.99
N LEU A 81 -7.50 -18.23 -9.42
CA LEU A 81 -6.34 -17.35 -9.66
C LEU A 81 -5.02 -18.00 -9.26
N SER A 82 -5.03 -18.91 -8.26
CA SER A 82 -3.86 -19.67 -7.83
C SER A 82 -3.32 -20.65 -8.88
N ALA A 83 -4.06 -20.92 -9.97
CA ALA A 83 -3.55 -21.69 -11.10
C ALA A 83 -2.55 -20.90 -11.96
N CYS A 84 -2.45 -19.58 -11.76
CA CYS A 84 -1.39 -18.75 -12.32
C CYS A 84 -0.26 -18.61 -11.30
N THR A 85 0.97 -18.91 -11.73
CA THR A 85 2.17 -18.47 -11.02
C THR A 85 2.51 -17.08 -11.53
N PRO A 86 2.60 -16.03 -10.68
CA PRO A 86 2.92 -14.71 -11.17
C PRO A 86 4.29 -14.63 -11.85
N GLY A 87 4.39 -13.80 -12.90
CA GLY A 87 5.65 -13.44 -13.53
C GLY A 87 6.29 -14.50 -14.44
N ILE A 88 5.65 -15.67 -14.65
CA ILE A 88 6.15 -16.69 -15.58
C ILE A 88 5.75 -16.37 -17.03
N GLU A 89 6.57 -16.81 -17.99
CA GLU A 89 6.32 -16.60 -19.43
C GLU A 89 5.08 -17.35 -19.93
N ARG A 90 4.82 -18.54 -19.39
CA ARG A 90 3.76 -19.42 -19.87
C ARG A 90 2.38 -18.91 -19.45
N LEU A 91 1.50 -18.70 -20.43
CA LEU A 91 0.07 -18.47 -20.20
C LEU A 91 -0.58 -19.70 -19.57
N SER A 92 -1.42 -19.47 -18.57
CA SER A 92 -2.25 -20.49 -17.90
C SER A 92 -3.74 -20.16 -18.08
N ARG A 93 -4.66 -20.98 -17.56
CA ARG A 93 -6.09 -20.64 -17.49
C ARG A 93 -6.50 -20.58 -16.02
N CYS A 94 -6.63 -19.38 -15.49
CA CYS A 94 -6.68 -19.11 -14.05
C CYS A 94 -8.08 -18.71 -13.58
N GLY A 95 -9.10 -19.23 -14.29
CA GLY A 95 -10.50 -18.92 -14.07
C GLY A 95 -10.93 -17.59 -14.69
N ARG A 96 -12.24 -17.34 -14.65
CA ARG A 96 -12.83 -16.07 -15.07
C ARG A 96 -12.27 -14.92 -14.21
N ALA A 97 -12.02 -13.78 -14.83
CA ALA A 97 -11.64 -12.57 -14.11
C ALA A 97 -12.75 -12.19 -13.11
N PRO A 98 -12.43 -11.98 -11.82
CA PRO A 98 -13.42 -11.52 -10.84
C PRO A 98 -14.01 -10.16 -11.22
N ALA A 99 -15.26 -9.88 -10.86
CA ALA A 99 -15.86 -8.58 -11.13
C ALA A 99 -15.11 -7.43 -10.41
N LEU A 100 -15.03 -6.26 -11.05
CA LEU A 100 -14.51 -5.04 -10.43
C LEU A 100 -15.42 -4.58 -9.28
N GLY A 101 -14.82 -3.97 -8.26
CA GLY A 101 -15.52 -3.40 -7.11
C GLY A 101 -16.41 -2.21 -7.49
N PRO A 102 -17.28 -1.75 -6.57
CA PRO A 102 -17.97 -0.48 -6.74
C PRO A 102 -16.99 0.68 -6.54
N GLY A 103 -17.26 1.82 -7.18
CA GLY A 103 -16.49 3.04 -6.99
C GLY A 103 -16.74 4.06 -8.09
N PRO A 104 -16.32 5.32 -7.88
CA PRO A 104 -16.30 6.32 -8.94
C PRO A 104 -15.28 5.95 -10.03
N TRP A 105 -15.48 6.54 -11.20
CA TRP A 105 -14.66 6.29 -12.39
C TRP A 105 -14.11 7.59 -12.96
N ILE A 106 -12.85 7.55 -13.37
CA ILE A 106 -12.19 8.60 -14.13
C ILE A 106 -12.06 8.14 -15.58
N GLY A 107 -12.40 9.00 -16.53
CA GLY A 107 -12.33 8.71 -17.97
C GLY A 107 -13.42 7.78 -18.50
N SER A 108 -14.45 7.44 -17.71
CA SER A 108 -15.59 6.60 -18.11
C SER A 108 -16.77 6.75 -17.14
N SER A 109 -17.98 6.34 -17.55
CA SER A 109 -19.13 6.17 -16.65
C SER A 109 -19.18 4.80 -15.95
N GLY A 110 -18.19 3.93 -16.23
CA GLY A 110 -18.07 2.59 -15.64
C GLY A 110 -17.70 1.52 -16.66
N VAL A 111 -16.89 0.55 -16.24
CA VAL A 111 -16.53 -0.64 -17.04
C VAL A 111 -16.78 -1.90 -16.23
N SER A 112 -17.44 -2.90 -16.81
CA SER A 112 -17.58 -4.23 -16.21
C SER A 112 -16.64 -5.22 -16.89
N ILE A 113 -16.23 -6.28 -16.20
CA ILE A 113 -15.44 -7.35 -16.82
C ILE A 113 -16.21 -8.00 -17.97
N ASP A 114 -17.53 -8.15 -17.84
CA ASP A 114 -18.37 -8.74 -18.89
C ASP A 114 -18.38 -7.85 -20.16
N SER A 115 -18.32 -6.53 -20.01
CA SER A 115 -18.24 -5.59 -21.15
C SER A 115 -16.90 -5.65 -21.91
N LEU A 116 -15.89 -6.33 -21.35
CA LEU A 116 -14.58 -6.53 -21.97
C LEU A 116 -14.48 -7.85 -22.74
N GLU A 117 -15.50 -8.72 -22.67
CA GLU A 117 -15.53 -9.95 -23.45
C GLU A 117 -15.43 -9.67 -24.95
N GLY A 118 -14.74 -10.55 -25.67
CA GLY A 118 -14.38 -10.35 -27.07
C GLY A 118 -13.08 -9.56 -27.27
N ARG A 119 -12.52 -8.91 -26.24
CA ARG A 119 -11.23 -8.21 -26.31
C ARG A 119 -10.20 -8.85 -25.40
N VAL A 120 -8.93 -8.70 -25.74
CA VAL A 120 -7.85 -8.97 -24.77
C VAL A 120 -7.83 -7.80 -23.81
N ALA A 121 -7.78 -8.07 -22.51
CA ALA A 121 -7.87 -7.02 -21.50
C ALA A 121 -6.75 -7.10 -20.46
N ILE A 122 -6.34 -5.93 -19.96
CA ILE A 122 -5.47 -5.79 -18.79
C ILE A 122 -6.26 -5.09 -17.68
N VAL A 123 -6.27 -5.69 -16.49
CA VAL A 123 -6.61 -4.98 -15.25
C VAL A 123 -5.30 -4.62 -14.56
N PHE A 124 -5.05 -3.31 -14.42
CA PHE A 124 -3.83 -2.74 -13.84
C PHE A 124 -4.15 -2.12 -12.47
N VAL A 125 -3.77 -2.80 -11.39
CA VAL A 125 -3.93 -2.31 -10.02
C VAL A 125 -2.73 -1.44 -9.67
N PHE A 126 -2.96 -0.18 -9.32
CA PHE A 126 -1.89 0.82 -9.11
C PHE A 126 -2.24 1.85 -8.02
N SER A 127 -1.25 2.68 -7.67
CA SER A 127 -1.39 3.86 -6.79
C SER A 127 -0.50 4.98 -7.33
N GLY A 128 -0.85 6.24 -7.06
CA GLY A 128 -0.09 7.42 -7.51
C GLY A 128 1.30 7.56 -6.89
N SER A 129 1.46 7.13 -5.64
CA SER A 129 2.69 7.22 -4.85
C SER A 129 3.53 5.95 -4.89
N CYS A 130 3.32 5.12 -5.91
CA CYS A 130 4.04 3.89 -6.18
C CYS A 130 4.98 4.11 -7.38
N VAL A 131 6.30 4.16 -7.16
CA VAL A 131 7.27 4.50 -8.23
C VAL A 131 7.31 3.42 -9.31
N GLU A 132 7.16 2.15 -8.90
CA GLU A 132 7.02 0.99 -9.76
C GLU A 132 5.80 1.14 -10.69
N CYS A 133 4.68 1.62 -10.14
CA CYS A 133 3.45 1.86 -10.89
C CYS A 133 3.66 2.94 -11.96
N ARG A 134 4.35 4.03 -11.61
CA ARG A 134 4.71 5.08 -12.58
C ARG A 134 5.55 4.51 -13.72
N ARG A 135 6.49 3.60 -13.44
CA ARG A 135 7.33 2.97 -14.48
C ARG A 135 6.53 2.05 -15.40
N GLU A 136 5.68 1.18 -14.85
CA GLU A 136 4.84 0.25 -15.63
C GLU A 136 3.80 0.99 -16.48
N SER A 137 3.24 2.09 -15.97
CA SER A 137 2.22 2.88 -16.67
C SER A 137 2.64 3.33 -18.07
N ARG A 138 3.95 3.61 -18.26
CA ARG A 138 4.51 4.07 -19.54
C ARG A 138 4.37 3.01 -20.63
N TYR A 139 4.57 1.73 -20.27
CA TYR A 139 4.38 0.61 -21.18
C TYR A 139 2.90 0.42 -21.51
N LEU A 140 2.02 0.51 -20.51
CA LEU A 140 0.58 0.37 -20.73
C LEU A 140 0.03 1.46 -21.67
N ARG A 141 0.50 2.71 -21.54
CA ARG A 141 0.16 3.78 -22.49
C ARG A 141 0.62 3.47 -23.90
N ALA A 142 1.88 3.05 -24.05
CA ALA A 142 2.43 2.71 -25.35
C ALA A 142 1.67 1.54 -26.00
N TRP A 143 1.26 0.55 -25.21
CA TRP A 143 0.47 -0.58 -25.69
C TRP A 143 -0.97 -0.20 -26.03
N GLN A 144 -1.61 0.68 -25.26
CA GLN A 144 -2.93 1.16 -25.62
C GLN A 144 -2.93 1.92 -26.95
N ALA A 145 -1.85 2.66 -27.24
CA ALA A 145 -1.69 3.32 -28.54
C ALA A 145 -1.33 2.35 -29.68
N ALA A 146 -0.67 1.23 -29.38
CA ALA A 146 -0.18 0.28 -30.38
C ALA A 146 -1.14 -0.87 -30.70
N TYR A 147 -2.04 -1.23 -29.78
CA TYR A 147 -2.86 -2.44 -29.89
C TYR A 147 -4.36 -2.11 -29.78
N ASP A 148 -5.01 -1.91 -30.92
CA ASP A 148 -6.44 -1.53 -30.98
C ASP A 148 -7.37 -2.53 -30.27
N ASP A 149 -7.07 -3.83 -30.35
CA ASP A 149 -7.86 -4.91 -29.74
C ASP A 149 -7.53 -5.14 -28.25
N LEU A 150 -6.63 -4.34 -27.67
CA LEU A 150 -6.28 -4.36 -26.25
C LEU A 150 -7.12 -3.34 -25.48
N ALA A 151 -7.93 -3.83 -24.53
CA ALA A 151 -8.54 -3.00 -23.51
C ALA A 151 -7.65 -2.92 -22.27
N ILE A 152 -7.52 -1.74 -21.67
CA ILE A 152 -6.86 -1.57 -20.38
C ILE A 152 -7.85 -0.90 -19.44
N VAL A 153 -7.91 -1.39 -18.20
CA VAL A 153 -8.66 -0.77 -17.11
C VAL A 153 -7.70 -0.58 -15.94
N GLY A 154 -7.55 0.67 -15.50
CA GLY A 154 -6.85 1.01 -14.27
C GLY A 154 -7.74 0.77 -13.07
N VAL A 155 -7.16 0.27 -11.99
CA VAL A 155 -7.79 0.16 -10.68
C VAL A 155 -6.88 0.91 -9.72
N HIS A 156 -7.23 2.15 -9.42
CA HIS A 156 -6.52 2.96 -8.45
C HIS A 156 -6.88 2.46 -7.05
N ALA A 157 -5.91 1.90 -6.34
CA ALA A 157 -6.07 1.41 -4.99
C ALA A 157 -5.09 2.14 -4.05
N PRO A 158 -5.58 3.01 -3.16
CA PRO A 158 -4.76 3.88 -2.32
C PRO A 158 -3.71 3.13 -1.50
N GLN A 159 -2.45 3.56 -1.63
CA GLN A 159 -1.34 3.17 -0.76
C GLN A 159 -1.33 3.99 0.53
N PHE A 160 -1.70 5.26 0.44
CA PHE A 160 -1.77 6.20 1.55
C PHE A 160 -3.14 6.89 1.57
N SER A 161 -3.58 7.36 2.73
CA SER A 161 -4.89 7.99 2.92
C SER A 161 -5.11 9.23 2.05
N PHE A 162 -4.05 10.00 1.76
CA PHE A 162 -4.16 11.17 0.88
C PHE A 162 -4.53 10.83 -0.56
N GLU A 163 -4.38 9.57 -0.99
CA GLU A 163 -4.77 9.11 -2.33
C GLU A 163 -6.26 8.73 -2.43
N THR A 164 -7.07 9.05 -1.42
CA THR A 164 -8.54 8.89 -1.46
C THR A 164 -9.26 10.18 -1.86
N ASP A 165 -8.52 11.27 -2.08
CA ASP A 165 -9.09 12.51 -2.60
C ASP A 165 -9.22 12.41 -4.13
N ASP A 166 -10.46 12.49 -4.63
CA ASP A 166 -10.76 12.35 -6.06
C ASP A 166 -9.97 13.35 -6.91
N THR A 167 -9.75 14.58 -6.42
CA THR A 167 -9.01 15.62 -7.17
C THR A 167 -7.53 15.28 -7.28
N GLU A 168 -6.93 14.75 -6.22
CA GLU A 168 -5.54 14.28 -6.22
C GLU A 168 -5.35 13.10 -7.18
N VAL A 169 -6.31 12.18 -7.22
CA VAL A 169 -6.23 11.02 -8.12
C VAL A 169 -6.49 11.41 -9.57
N GLU A 170 -7.41 12.33 -9.85
CA GLU A 170 -7.59 12.91 -11.19
C GLU A 170 -6.30 13.56 -11.70
N GLN A 171 -5.61 14.33 -10.85
CA GLN A 171 -4.30 14.91 -11.16
C GLN A 171 -3.26 13.82 -11.41
N THR A 172 -3.20 12.79 -10.57
CA THR A 172 -2.30 11.64 -10.77
C THR A 172 -2.56 10.93 -12.10
N VAL A 173 -3.83 10.69 -12.46
CA VAL A 173 -4.22 10.07 -13.73
C VAL A 173 -3.76 10.93 -14.91
N ALA A 174 -3.93 12.25 -14.81
CA ALA A 174 -3.48 13.21 -15.83
C ALA A 174 -1.94 13.26 -15.95
N ASP A 175 -1.21 13.34 -14.83
CA ASP A 175 0.26 13.37 -14.77
C ASP A 175 0.87 12.09 -15.34
N LEU A 176 0.22 10.96 -15.09
CA LEU A 176 0.59 9.67 -15.68
C LEU A 176 0.08 9.51 -17.11
N SER A 177 -0.69 10.47 -17.63
CA SER A 177 -1.28 10.46 -18.97
C SER A 177 -2.08 9.20 -19.28
N LEU A 178 -2.81 8.67 -18.29
CA LEU A 178 -3.58 7.43 -18.48
C LEU A 178 -4.85 7.74 -19.27
N GLY A 179 -4.89 7.26 -20.52
CA GLY A 179 -6.04 7.42 -21.41
C GLY A 179 -7.12 6.34 -21.26
N PHE A 180 -6.86 5.31 -20.45
CA PHE A 180 -7.82 4.24 -20.16
C PHE A 180 -8.73 4.59 -18.97
N PRO A 181 -9.93 3.99 -18.88
CA PRO A 181 -10.80 4.10 -17.70
C PRO A 181 -10.10 3.67 -16.41
N VAL A 182 -10.27 4.45 -15.35
CA VAL A 182 -9.73 4.17 -14.01
C VAL A 182 -10.87 4.07 -13.00
N LEU A 183 -10.97 2.91 -12.34
CA LEU A 183 -11.83 2.71 -11.17
C LEU A 183 -11.10 3.17 -9.90
N MET A 184 -11.78 3.94 -9.06
CA MET A 184 -11.35 4.31 -7.72
C MET A 184 -11.75 3.20 -6.73
N ASP A 185 -10.79 2.39 -6.29
CA ASP A 185 -10.97 1.23 -5.40
C ASP A 185 -10.55 1.57 -3.96
N ASP A 186 -11.09 2.66 -3.39
CA ASP A 186 -10.71 3.14 -2.04
C ASP A 186 -11.01 2.11 -0.95
N ALA A 187 -12.11 1.38 -1.10
CA ALA A 187 -12.50 0.28 -0.22
C ALA A 187 -11.71 -1.02 -0.49
N ARG A 188 -10.76 -1.03 -1.44
CA ARG A 188 -9.91 -2.16 -1.84
C ARG A 188 -10.68 -3.43 -2.21
N THR A 189 -11.94 -3.26 -2.63
CA THR A 189 -12.83 -4.39 -2.94
C THR A 189 -12.33 -5.14 -4.18
N THR A 190 -11.81 -4.43 -5.17
CA THR A 190 -11.20 -5.03 -6.36
C THR A 190 -9.91 -5.74 -5.99
N MET A 191 -9.03 -5.11 -5.20
CA MET A 191 -7.82 -5.77 -4.69
C MET A 191 -8.12 -7.10 -3.98
N ASP A 192 -9.12 -7.14 -3.10
CA ASP A 192 -9.53 -8.35 -2.39
C ASP A 192 -10.06 -9.43 -3.33
N ARG A 193 -10.91 -9.04 -4.30
CA ARG A 193 -11.45 -9.97 -5.30
C ARG A 193 -10.34 -10.55 -6.17
N TYR A 194 -9.38 -9.74 -6.58
CA TYR A 194 -8.23 -10.14 -7.38
C TYR A 194 -7.10 -10.77 -6.55
N ARG A 195 -7.24 -10.80 -5.22
CA ARG A 195 -6.28 -11.38 -4.27
C ARG A 195 -4.89 -10.76 -4.37
N THR A 196 -4.79 -9.43 -4.54
CA THR A 196 -3.50 -8.73 -4.50
C THR A 196 -3.40 -7.84 -3.27
N ALA A 197 -2.20 -7.73 -2.70
CA ALA A 197 -1.83 -6.73 -1.70
C ALA A 197 -0.77 -5.75 -2.23
N VAL A 198 -0.27 -5.99 -3.45
CA VAL A 198 0.90 -5.32 -4.01
C VAL A 198 0.48 -4.48 -5.22
N ARG A 199 1.09 -3.31 -5.32
CA ARG A 199 1.00 -2.45 -6.51
C ARG A 199 2.42 -2.27 -7.06
N PRO A 200 2.61 -2.24 -8.39
CA PRO A 200 1.61 -2.57 -9.40
C PRO A 200 1.33 -4.07 -9.43
N THR A 201 0.10 -4.45 -9.78
CA THR A 201 -0.23 -5.82 -10.20
C THR A 201 -1.05 -5.76 -11.48
N THR A 202 -0.66 -6.53 -12.52
CA THR A 202 -1.39 -6.65 -13.77
C THR A 202 -1.98 -8.04 -13.94
N TYR A 203 -3.24 -8.10 -14.37
CA TYR A 203 -3.93 -9.32 -14.76
C TYR A 203 -4.22 -9.26 -16.24
N LEU A 204 -3.65 -10.19 -17.00
CA LEU A 204 -3.91 -10.33 -18.43
C LEU A 204 -5.07 -11.30 -18.63
N ILE A 205 -6.07 -10.87 -19.39
CA ILE A 205 -7.35 -11.55 -19.59
C ILE A 205 -7.53 -11.80 -21.10
N ASP A 206 -7.93 -13.00 -21.48
CA ASP A 206 -8.25 -13.32 -22.89
C ASP A 206 -9.68 -12.89 -23.27
N ARG A 207 -10.02 -13.05 -24.56
CA ARG A 207 -11.33 -12.68 -25.11
C ARG A 207 -12.51 -13.41 -24.47
N SER A 208 -12.29 -14.52 -23.77
CA SER A 208 -13.34 -15.26 -23.04
C SER A 208 -13.57 -14.73 -21.62
N GLY A 209 -12.84 -13.68 -21.20
CA GLY A 209 -12.85 -13.18 -19.84
C GLY A 209 -12.04 -14.05 -18.86
N THR A 210 -11.17 -14.94 -19.35
CA THR A 210 -10.34 -15.82 -18.51
C THR A 210 -9.01 -15.14 -18.19
N VAL A 211 -8.58 -15.15 -16.92
CA VAL A 211 -7.24 -14.69 -16.53
C VAL A 211 -6.19 -15.67 -17.05
N ARG A 212 -5.20 -15.17 -17.77
CA ARG A 212 -4.15 -15.96 -18.43
C ARG A 212 -2.75 -15.75 -17.89
N ALA A 213 -2.49 -14.59 -17.32
CA ALA A 213 -1.24 -14.29 -16.62
C ALA A 213 -1.49 -13.26 -15.51
N ILE A 214 -0.64 -13.32 -14.49
CA ILE A 214 -0.57 -12.35 -13.40
C ILE A 214 0.87 -11.87 -13.34
N THR A 215 1.11 -10.57 -13.29
CA THR A 215 2.43 -10.00 -13.01
C THR A 215 2.33 -9.11 -11.78
N ILE A 216 3.22 -9.33 -10.82
CA ILE A 216 3.34 -8.52 -9.60
C ILE A 216 4.65 -7.74 -9.71
N GLY A 217 4.60 -6.44 -9.43
CA GLY A 217 5.70 -5.50 -9.66
C GLY A 217 5.77 -5.03 -11.11
N ASP A 218 6.72 -4.13 -11.38
CA ASP A 218 6.93 -3.45 -12.66
C ASP A 218 8.00 -4.13 -13.53
N HIS A 219 8.18 -5.43 -13.32
CA HIS A 219 9.23 -6.20 -13.99
C HIS A 219 8.64 -7.08 -15.09
N GLY A 220 9.29 -7.05 -16.25
CA GLY A 220 8.98 -7.95 -17.34
C GLY A 220 7.89 -7.44 -18.28
N SER A 221 7.82 -6.13 -18.51
CA SER A 221 6.92 -5.53 -19.49
C SER A 221 7.10 -6.17 -20.88
N GLN A 222 8.33 -6.52 -21.28
CA GLN A 222 8.57 -7.28 -22.53
C GLN A 222 7.95 -8.69 -22.54
N ARG A 223 7.93 -9.38 -21.40
CA ARG A 223 7.24 -10.68 -21.26
C ARG A 223 5.74 -10.47 -21.37
N LEU A 224 5.21 -9.49 -20.63
CA LEU A 224 3.80 -9.18 -20.65
C LEU A 224 3.33 -8.77 -22.06
N GLU A 225 4.13 -8.01 -22.81
CA GLU A 225 3.85 -7.69 -24.20
C GLU A 225 3.78 -8.93 -25.09
N ARG A 226 4.74 -9.87 -24.97
CA ARG A 226 4.69 -11.13 -25.73
C ARG A 226 3.42 -11.92 -25.42
N GLN A 227 3.01 -11.93 -24.15
CA GLN A 227 1.77 -12.57 -23.70
C GLN A 227 0.53 -11.88 -24.27
N VAL A 228 0.47 -10.55 -24.24
CA VAL A 228 -0.58 -9.73 -24.88
C VAL A 228 -0.69 -10.07 -26.35
N ARG A 229 0.41 -9.99 -27.09
CA ARG A 229 0.44 -10.28 -28.54
C ARG A 229 -0.02 -11.70 -28.84
N LYS A 230 0.39 -12.67 -28.02
CA LYS A 230 -0.04 -14.07 -28.16
C LYS A 230 -1.55 -14.22 -27.99
N LEU A 231 -2.16 -13.51 -27.03
CA LEU A 231 -3.62 -13.54 -26.85
C LEU A 231 -4.35 -12.80 -27.97
N LEU A 232 -3.81 -11.70 -28.48
CA LEU A 232 -4.41 -10.96 -29.59
C LEU A 232 -4.55 -11.83 -30.85
N THR A 233 -3.63 -12.78 -31.07
CA THR A 233 -3.65 -13.72 -32.20
C THR A 233 -4.18 -15.12 -31.88
N GLU A 234 -4.65 -15.39 -30.64
CA GLU A 234 -4.93 -16.77 -30.18
C GLU A 234 -6.04 -17.47 -30.99
N ASP A 235 -7.09 -16.73 -31.35
CA ASP A 235 -8.27 -17.28 -32.06
C ASP A 235 -8.11 -17.29 -33.60
N GLY A 236 -6.87 -17.17 -34.10
CA GLY A 236 -6.62 -17.07 -35.53
C GLY A 236 -6.99 -15.71 -36.15
N SER A 237 -7.17 -14.68 -35.32
CA SER A 237 -7.28 -13.29 -35.80
C SER A 237 -6.10 -12.97 -36.71
N THR A 238 -6.38 -12.66 -37.97
CA THR A 238 -5.40 -12.37 -39.03
C THR A 238 -4.97 -10.91 -39.06
N SER A 239 -5.45 -10.08 -38.13
CA SER A 239 -5.02 -8.70 -37.98
C SER A 239 -3.51 -8.67 -37.76
N ALA A 240 -2.78 -8.13 -38.74
CA ALA A 240 -1.34 -7.97 -38.65
C ALA A 240 -1.03 -7.01 -37.49
N LEU A 241 -0.54 -7.57 -36.38
CA LEU A 241 -0.09 -6.75 -35.26
C LEU A 241 1.10 -5.87 -35.70
N PRO A 242 1.21 -4.63 -35.21
CA PRO A 242 2.41 -3.84 -35.43
C PRO A 242 3.64 -4.54 -34.83
N ARG A 243 4.83 -4.00 -35.12
CA ARG A 243 6.05 -4.44 -34.43
C ARG A 243 5.87 -4.29 -32.90
N PRO A 244 6.45 -5.18 -32.09
CA PRO A 244 6.44 -5.00 -30.64
C PRO A 244 6.97 -3.61 -30.27
N VAL A 245 6.33 -2.95 -29.31
CA VAL A 245 6.81 -1.72 -28.68
C VAL A 245 8.17 -1.97 -28.04
N GLY A 246 8.36 -3.13 -27.41
CA GLY A 246 9.65 -3.53 -26.86
C GLY A 246 10.02 -2.71 -25.63
N ARG A 247 11.31 -2.38 -25.50
CA ARG A 247 11.84 -1.54 -24.42
C ARG A 247 11.63 -0.07 -24.77
N LEU A 248 11.24 0.75 -23.79
CA LEU A 248 11.17 2.19 -23.97
C LEU A 248 12.54 2.82 -23.71
N ASP A 249 13.07 3.57 -24.68
CA ASP A 249 14.34 4.29 -24.58
C ASP A 249 14.17 5.71 -24.03
N ASP A 250 13.29 5.86 -23.03
CA ASP A 250 12.96 7.12 -22.36
C ASP A 250 13.69 7.29 -21.01
N GLY A 251 14.55 6.33 -20.66
CA GLY A 251 15.43 6.40 -19.49
C GLY A 251 14.76 6.17 -18.14
N GLY A 252 13.47 5.83 -18.09
CA GLY A 252 12.76 5.59 -16.82
C GLY A 252 12.70 4.12 -16.38
N ASP A 253 13.26 3.18 -17.15
CA ASP A 253 13.45 1.81 -16.69
C ASP A 253 14.43 1.74 -15.51
N ALA A 254 14.05 1.06 -14.44
CA ALA A 254 14.95 0.80 -13.33
C ALA A 254 16.02 -0.25 -13.73
N PRO A 255 17.31 -0.05 -13.37
CA PRO A 255 18.33 -1.08 -13.49
C PRO A 255 17.95 -2.37 -12.75
N ARG A 256 18.44 -3.52 -13.22
CA ARG A 256 18.26 -4.79 -12.49
C ARG A 256 18.89 -4.68 -11.10
N GLY A 257 18.17 -5.16 -10.08
CA GLY A 257 18.62 -5.10 -8.69
C GLY A 257 18.34 -3.77 -7.99
N THR A 258 17.63 -2.85 -8.65
CA THR A 258 17.09 -1.65 -7.97
C THR A 258 16.22 -2.10 -6.79
N PRO A 259 16.45 -1.57 -5.57
CA PRO A 259 15.63 -1.93 -4.42
C PRO A 259 14.16 -1.51 -4.59
N PRO A 260 13.22 -2.19 -3.93
CA PRO A 260 11.83 -1.75 -3.89
C PRO A 260 11.70 -0.44 -3.10
N GLN A 261 10.58 0.26 -3.29
CA GLN A 261 10.18 1.36 -2.42
C GLN A 261 10.16 0.94 -0.93
N ILE A 262 10.76 1.77 -0.07
CA ILE A 262 10.84 1.57 1.38
C ILE A 262 9.86 2.52 2.06
N VAL A 263 8.77 1.99 2.61
CA VAL A 263 7.75 2.76 3.34
C VAL A 263 8.15 2.92 4.82
N LEU A 264 7.94 4.12 5.37
CA LEU A 264 8.32 4.46 6.75
C LEU A 264 7.15 4.35 7.76
N GLY A 265 5.91 4.32 7.28
CA GLY A 265 4.73 4.13 8.13
C GLY A 265 4.72 2.78 8.84
N SER A 266 4.21 2.74 10.07
CA SER A 266 4.23 1.52 10.88
C SER A 266 3.24 0.44 10.41
N ALA A 267 2.12 0.82 9.78
CA ALA A 267 1.05 -0.10 9.37
C ALA A 267 1.45 -0.98 8.17
N VAL A 268 2.46 -0.56 7.41
CA VAL A 268 3.01 -1.32 6.27
C VAL A 268 4.11 -2.29 6.74
N GLY A 269 4.42 -2.30 8.05
CA GLY A 269 5.58 -2.99 8.61
C GLY A 269 6.82 -2.15 8.35
N ALA A 270 7.37 -1.53 9.40
CA ALA A 270 8.55 -0.67 9.28
C ALA A 270 9.68 -1.41 8.53
N HIS A 271 9.88 -1.10 7.24
CA HIS A 271 10.91 -1.71 6.39
C HIS A 271 12.27 -1.00 6.54
N TYR A 272 12.54 -0.44 7.72
CA TYR A 272 13.75 0.28 8.02
C TYR A 272 14.42 -0.30 9.28
N ASP A 273 15.74 -0.42 9.21
CA ASP A 273 16.61 -0.94 10.25
C ASP A 273 16.85 0.15 11.31
N ALA A 274 15.90 0.37 12.22
CA ALA A 274 16.12 1.25 13.37
C ALA A 274 15.88 0.50 14.69
N GLU A 275 16.79 0.67 15.64
CA GLU A 275 16.55 0.23 17.03
C GLU A 275 15.50 1.14 17.66
N VAL A 276 14.44 0.54 18.20
CA VAL A 276 13.28 1.23 18.78
C VAL A 276 12.86 0.57 20.09
N ASP A 277 12.66 1.38 21.13
CA ASP A 277 12.13 0.97 22.44
C ASP A 277 10.69 1.49 22.69
N GLY A 278 9.89 1.74 21.64
CA GLY A 278 8.75 2.65 21.75
C GLY A 278 7.45 2.29 21.01
N ILE A 279 6.45 3.14 21.24
CA ILE A 279 5.03 2.97 20.88
C ILE A 279 4.74 3.78 19.59
N ILE A 280 4.07 3.14 18.62
CA ILE A 280 3.60 3.80 17.38
C ILE A 280 2.80 5.08 17.71
N GLY A 281 2.99 6.13 16.91
CA GLY A 281 2.28 7.40 17.02
C GLY A 281 2.80 8.32 18.14
N ARG A 282 3.85 7.92 18.88
CA ARG A 282 4.50 8.78 19.87
C ARG A 282 5.82 9.32 19.38
N GLU A 283 6.13 10.54 19.81
CA GLU A 283 7.45 11.10 19.58
C GLU A 283 8.49 10.38 20.45
N GLN A 284 9.51 9.82 19.81
CA GLN A 284 10.55 9.06 20.48
C GLN A 284 11.90 9.16 19.76
N LEU A 285 12.96 8.71 20.43
CA LEU A 285 14.32 8.75 19.91
C LEU A 285 14.61 7.45 19.13
N TYR A 286 15.08 7.60 17.89
CA TYR A 286 15.55 6.51 17.04
C TYR A 286 17.07 6.56 16.91
N ARG A 287 17.68 5.39 16.69
CA ARG A 287 19.12 5.26 16.39
C ARG A 287 19.30 4.65 15.01
N LEU A 288 20.21 5.25 14.23
CA LEU A 288 20.62 4.70 12.95
C LEU A 288 21.22 3.32 13.13
N ALA A 289 20.99 2.43 12.17
CA ALA A 289 21.65 1.14 12.11
C ALA A 289 23.17 1.32 12.13
N LYS A 290 23.84 0.55 12.99
CA LYS A 290 25.31 0.50 13.08
C LYS A 290 25.94 -0.01 11.78
N ARG A 291 25.23 -0.91 11.06
CA ARG A 291 25.69 -1.53 9.81
C ARG A 291 24.60 -1.43 8.75
N PRO A 292 24.61 -0.38 7.91
CA PRO A 292 23.64 -0.22 6.83
C PRO A 292 23.72 -1.38 5.83
N ARG A 293 22.57 -1.99 5.53
CA ARG A 293 22.47 -3.05 4.53
C ARG A 293 22.00 -2.45 3.20
N PRO A 294 22.44 -2.99 2.04
CA PRO A 294 21.88 -2.59 0.76
C PRO A 294 20.37 -2.80 0.71
N GLY A 295 19.64 -1.84 0.16
CA GLY A 295 18.18 -1.89 0.05
C GLY A 295 17.45 -1.61 1.37
N THR A 296 18.13 -1.06 2.39
CA THR A 296 17.50 -0.68 3.65
C THR A 296 17.66 0.80 3.94
N ALA A 297 16.72 1.33 4.73
CA ALA A 297 16.80 2.64 5.33
C ALA A 297 16.91 2.50 6.85
N SER A 298 17.36 3.55 7.53
CA SER A 298 17.32 3.69 8.98
C SER A 298 17.06 5.15 9.33
N ILE A 299 16.42 5.40 10.47
CA ILE A 299 16.15 6.75 10.96
C ILE A 299 16.83 6.96 12.32
N GLY A 300 17.22 8.20 12.60
CA GLY A 300 17.89 8.61 13.82
C GLY A 300 17.44 9.98 14.29
N GLY A 301 17.63 10.28 15.56
CA GLY A 301 17.09 11.49 16.19
C GLY A 301 15.64 11.31 16.63
N ARG A 302 14.93 12.40 16.92
CA ARG A 302 13.54 12.32 17.36
C ARG A 302 12.58 12.29 16.17
N TRP A 303 11.67 11.34 16.20
CA TRP A 303 10.62 11.15 15.20
C TRP A 303 9.31 10.78 15.90
N ARG A 304 8.19 11.09 15.25
CA ARG A 304 6.91 10.42 15.51
C ARG A 304 6.60 9.56 14.29
N VAL A 305 6.57 8.24 14.46
CA VAL A 305 6.22 7.32 13.36
C VAL A 305 4.75 6.97 13.51
N ASP A 306 3.96 7.43 12.55
CA ASP A 306 2.51 7.22 12.45
C ASP A 306 2.24 5.99 11.56
N PRO A 307 0.98 5.51 11.44
CA PRO A 307 0.65 4.34 10.61
C PRO A 307 1.12 4.42 9.16
N GLU A 308 1.06 5.61 8.55
CA GLU A 308 1.34 5.81 7.11
C GLU A 308 2.64 6.56 6.84
N SER A 309 3.19 7.25 7.84
CA SER A 309 4.29 8.20 7.66
C SER A 309 5.22 8.28 8.87
N ALA A 310 6.33 8.99 8.70
CA ALA A 310 7.25 9.37 9.76
C ALA A 310 7.45 10.89 9.78
N VAL A 311 7.13 11.50 10.91
CA VAL A 311 7.23 12.95 11.13
C VAL A 311 8.56 13.28 11.84
N PRO A 312 9.52 13.92 11.16
CA PRO A 312 10.78 14.35 11.76
C PRO A 312 10.54 15.41 12.84
N LYS A 313 11.24 15.28 13.97
CA LYS A 313 11.24 16.22 15.09
C LYS A 313 12.66 16.74 15.32
N ALA A 314 13.18 16.64 16.56
CA ALA A 314 14.50 17.17 16.90
C ALA A 314 15.64 16.30 16.34
N ARG A 315 16.58 16.93 15.61
CA ARG A 315 17.79 16.29 15.05
C ARG A 315 17.48 15.05 14.19
N ALA A 316 16.33 15.04 13.54
CA ALA A 316 15.88 13.96 12.68
C ALA A 316 16.81 13.76 11.47
N VAL A 317 17.25 12.53 11.27
CA VAL A 317 18.13 12.11 10.17
C VAL A 317 17.67 10.76 9.64
N GLY A 318 17.73 10.59 8.32
CA GLY A 318 17.55 9.32 7.63
C GLY A 318 18.86 8.89 6.99
N ARG A 319 19.12 7.59 6.95
CA ARG A 319 20.21 7.00 6.18
C ARG A 319 19.64 5.90 5.30
N VAL A 320 19.80 6.01 3.99
CA VAL A 320 19.28 5.06 3.01
C VAL A 320 20.43 4.54 2.15
N THR A 321 20.54 3.21 2.01
CA THR A 321 21.59 2.55 1.22
C THR A 321 20.95 1.80 0.07
N PHE A 322 21.35 2.07 -1.17
CA PHE A 322 20.73 1.50 -2.37
C PHE A 322 21.74 1.33 -3.50
N GLY A 323 21.38 0.58 -4.54
CA GLY A 323 22.08 0.54 -5.82
C GLY A 323 21.10 0.88 -6.93
N ALA A 324 21.12 2.13 -7.39
CA ALA A 324 20.17 2.67 -8.37
C ALA A 324 20.73 3.95 -9.01
N ARG A 325 20.19 4.34 -10.17
CA ARG A 325 20.62 5.58 -10.83
C ARG A 325 19.95 6.79 -10.21
N ARG A 326 18.76 6.63 -9.64
CA ARG A 326 17.97 7.71 -9.04
C ARG A 326 17.41 7.27 -7.70
N ALA A 327 17.29 8.24 -6.79
CA ALA A 327 16.54 8.06 -5.55
C ALA A 327 15.61 9.25 -5.30
N TYR A 328 14.47 8.97 -4.70
CA TYR A 328 13.40 9.90 -4.40
C TYR A 328 12.96 9.74 -2.95
N VAL A 329 12.47 10.83 -2.37
CA VAL A 329 11.78 10.83 -1.08
C VAL A 329 10.35 11.26 -1.33
N LEU A 330 9.38 10.44 -0.94
CA LEU A 330 7.98 10.85 -0.90
C LEU A 330 7.76 11.64 0.39
N VAL A 331 7.57 12.95 0.25
CA VAL A 331 7.52 13.88 1.39
C VAL A 331 6.53 15.00 1.12
N GLY A 332 5.76 15.37 2.15
CA GLY A 332 4.88 16.53 2.15
C GLY A 332 5.29 17.56 3.19
N GLY A 333 4.64 18.72 3.15
CA GLY A 333 4.75 19.78 4.16
C GLY A 333 5.55 21.00 3.70
N ARG A 334 6.17 21.71 4.65
CA ARG A 334 6.95 22.95 4.39
C ARG A 334 8.29 22.90 5.12
N GLY A 335 9.36 22.81 4.34
CA GLY A 335 10.71 22.66 4.89
C GLY A 335 11.78 22.43 3.84
N SER A 336 12.81 21.67 4.21
CA SER A 336 13.87 21.25 3.29
C SER A 336 14.54 19.95 3.70
N LEU A 337 15.03 19.21 2.71
CA LEU A 337 15.92 18.06 2.87
C LEU A 337 17.37 18.51 2.67
N GLU A 338 18.24 18.26 3.65
CA GLU A 338 19.70 18.39 3.48
C GLU A 338 20.26 16.99 3.20
N VAL A 339 20.54 16.69 1.94
CA VAL A 339 20.96 15.38 1.45
C VAL A 339 22.47 15.38 1.29
N THR A 340 23.16 14.40 1.87
CA THR A 340 24.61 14.22 1.78
C THR A 340 24.94 12.84 1.21
N THR A 341 25.76 12.78 0.16
CA THR A 341 26.24 11.52 -0.46
C THR A 341 27.34 10.87 0.39
N SER A 342 27.71 9.62 0.08
CA SER A 342 28.83 8.95 0.75
C SER A 342 30.18 9.65 0.58
N GLU A 343 30.35 10.40 -0.51
CA GLU A 343 31.53 11.24 -0.78
C GLU A 343 31.51 12.58 -0.02
N GLY A 344 30.45 12.87 0.74
CA GLY A 344 30.33 14.08 1.54
C GLY A 344 29.74 15.30 0.80
N VAL A 345 29.34 15.15 -0.46
CA VAL A 345 28.67 16.21 -1.23
C VAL A 345 27.28 16.44 -0.64
N SER A 346 26.96 17.67 -0.27
CA SER A 346 25.67 18.02 0.34
C SER A 346 24.86 19.01 -0.49
N ARG A 347 23.56 18.77 -0.64
CA ARG A 347 22.61 19.69 -1.25
C ARG A 347 21.39 19.91 -0.38
N ARG A 348 20.83 21.12 -0.39
CA ARG A 348 19.55 21.44 0.23
C ARG A 348 18.46 21.48 -0.84
N ILE A 349 17.35 20.78 -0.58
CA ILE A 349 16.21 20.68 -1.49
C ILE A 349 14.97 21.22 -0.75
N PRO A 350 14.30 22.27 -1.24
CA PRO A 350 13.08 22.76 -0.61
C PRO A 350 11.92 21.77 -0.80
N VAL A 351 11.02 21.69 0.18
CA VAL A 351 9.77 20.91 0.13
C VAL A 351 8.61 21.84 0.45
N ARG A 352 7.57 21.82 -0.39
CA ARG A 352 6.37 22.65 -0.26
C ARG A 352 5.17 21.90 -0.83
N GLY A 353 4.06 21.91 -0.12
CA GLY A 353 2.78 21.39 -0.61
C GLY A 353 2.44 20.01 -0.06
N GLY A 354 1.57 19.32 -0.79
CA GLY A 354 1.18 17.94 -0.50
C GLY A 354 2.33 16.94 -0.70
N PRO A 355 2.10 15.67 -0.34
CA PRO A 355 3.09 14.60 -0.55
C PRO A 355 3.43 14.41 -2.03
N ASP A 356 4.70 14.51 -2.39
CA ASP A 356 5.19 14.22 -3.75
C ASP A 356 6.60 13.61 -3.73
N PHE A 357 7.00 12.97 -4.82
CA PHE A 357 8.33 12.42 -5.02
C PHE A 357 9.35 13.51 -5.32
N VAL A 358 10.11 13.89 -4.30
CA VAL A 358 11.26 14.76 -4.45
C VAL A 358 12.47 13.92 -4.85
N GLN A 359 12.98 14.09 -6.08
CA GLN A 359 14.24 13.47 -6.48
C GLN A 359 15.37 14.00 -5.58
N VAL A 360 16.13 13.11 -4.94
CA VAL A 360 17.24 13.46 -4.03
C VAL A 360 18.61 13.06 -4.55
N TYR A 361 18.68 12.15 -5.51
CA TYR A 361 19.92 11.65 -6.10
C TYR A 361 19.72 11.27 -7.56
N ALA A 362 20.76 11.49 -8.38
CA ALA A 362 20.84 11.03 -9.76
C ALA A 362 22.31 10.80 -10.14
N ALA A 363 22.59 9.67 -10.80
CA ALA A 363 23.89 9.26 -11.30
C ALA A 363 23.76 8.52 -12.63
N PRO A 364 24.82 8.50 -13.47
CA PRO A 364 24.81 7.79 -14.76
C PRO A 364 24.75 6.27 -14.57
N THR A 365 25.38 5.75 -13.51
CA THR A 365 25.51 4.32 -13.18
C THR A 365 24.66 3.96 -11.97
N ALA A 366 24.33 2.68 -11.85
CA ALA A 366 23.52 2.14 -10.75
C ALA A 366 24.38 1.66 -9.57
N ASP A 367 25.45 2.40 -9.29
CA ASP A 367 26.40 2.03 -8.24
C ASP A 367 25.78 2.14 -6.86
N ARG A 368 26.38 1.43 -5.90
CA ARG A 368 25.94 1.48 -4.51
C ARG A 368 26.20 2.87 -3.93
N GLU A 369 25.18 3.46 -3.34
CA GLU A 369 25.24 4.76 -2.67
C GLU A 369 24.60 4.68 -1.27
N THR A 370 25.03 5.55 -0.36
CA THR A 370 24.41 5.80 0.94
C THR A 370 24.15 7.29 1.12
N LEU A 371 22.87 7.68 1.13
CA LEU A 371 22.48 9.05 1.42
C LEU A 371 22.23 9.23 2.91
N THR A 372 22.75 10.31 3.48
CA THR A 372 22.34 10.83 4.78
C THR A 372 21.48 12.07 4.58
N ILE A 373 20.25 12.05 5.08
CA ILE A 373 19.24 13.08 4.85
C ILE A 373 18.86 13.71 6.18
N ARG A 374 19.10 15.01 6.37
CA ARG A 374 18.59 15.76 7.52
C ARG A 374 17.33 16.51 7.14
N TYR A 375 16.36 16.48 8.04
CA TYR A 375 15.03 17.04 7.81
C TYR A 375 14.88 18.36 8.57
N ARG A 376 14.44 19.41 7.87
CA ARG A 376 14.23 20.75 8.45
C ARG A 376 12.81 21.22 8.14
N GLY A 377 12.16 21.84 9.11
CA GLY A 377 10.80 22.37 8.97
C GLY A 377 9.72 21.39 9.39
N GLN A 378 8.48 21.64 8.95
CA GLN A 378 7.32 20.81 9.21
C GLN A 378 7.14 19.87 8.02
N LEU A 379 7.73 18.68 8.11
CA LEU A 379 7.70 17.68 7.04
C LEU A 379 6.98 16.43 7.52
N GLU A 380 6.48 15.67 6.56
CA GLU A 380 5.95 14.32 6.75
C GLU A 380 6.55 13.42 5.68
N VAL A 381 7.26 12.36 6.08
CA VAL A 381 8.03 11.49 5.18
C VAL A 381 7.34 10.14 5.08
N PHE A 382 6.97 9.74 3.87
CA PHE A 382 6.21 8.50 3.64
C PHE A 382 7.11 7.35 3.19
N SER A 383 8.03 7.61 2.26
CA SER A 383 8.87 6.54 1.70
C SER A 383 10.16 7.04 1.05
N TYR A 384 11.08 6.10 0.83
CA TYR A 384 12.20 6.23 -0.10
C TYR A 384 11.92 5.36 -1.33
N ALA A 385 12.20 5.89 -2.52
CA ALA A 385 11.98 5.20 -3.79
C ALA A 385 13.20 5.29 -4.69
N PHE A 386 13.34 4.36 -5.65
CA PHE A 386 14.55 4.20 -6.46
C PHE A 386 14.20 3.95 -7.92
N GLY A 387 15.10 4.29 -8.87
CA GLY A 387 14.89 4.07 -10.30
C GLY A 387 16.14 4.22 -11.17
#